data_AF-A0A7V1WBK0-F1
#
_entry.id   AF-A0A7V1WBK0-F1
#
_cell.length_a   1.000
_cell.length_b   1.000
_cell.length_c   1.000
_cell.angle_alpha   90.00
_cell.angle_beta   90.00
_cell.angle_gamma   90.00
#
_symmetry.space_group_name_H-M   'P 1'
#
loop_
_entity.id
_entity.type
_entity.pdbx_description
1 polymer ?
#
loop_
_entity_poly.entity_id
_entity_poly.type
_entity_poly.pdbx_seq_one_letter_code
_entity_poly.pdbx_strand_id
1 'polypeptide(L)'
;MIDQVLRRCRRWRFTFRFGQRVRVQSTHPDGGATGEVVNAFLYPDGREIVFVHVPGGEGRYCVEDLTLAPRPEGPAARGVPEPDAAG
;
A
#
# COMPACT_ATOMS: atom_id res chain seq x y z
N MET A 1 -6.01 24.05 -14.00
CA MET A 1 -4.69 23.38 -14.04
C MET A 1 -4.89 21.96 -13.49
N ILE A 2 -5.30 21.03 -14.36
CA ILE A 2 -5.69 19.66 -13.95
C ILE A 2 -4.45 18.77 -13.97
N ASP A 3 -3.86 18.67 -12.77
CA ASP A 3 -3.62 17.41 -12.07
C ASP A 3 -2.75 16.36 -12.80
N GLN A 4 -1.44 16.49 -12.65
CA GLN A 4 -0.46 15.49 -13.13
C GLN A 4 -0.65 14.11 -12.47
N VAL A 5 -1.20 14.05 -11.25
CA VAL A 5 -1.47 12.81 -10.51
C VAL A 5 -2.59 12.03 -11.22
N LEU A 6 -3.67 12.71 -11.58
CA LEU A 6 -4.81 12.13 -12.31
C LEU A 6 -4.49 11.63 -13.73
N ARG A 7 -3.40 12.06 -14.38
CA ARG A 7 -2.93 11.52 -15.67
C ARG A 7 -2.12 10.22 -15.53
N ARG A 8 -1.58 9.96 -14.34
CA ARG A 8 -0.68 8.83 -14.08
C ARG A 8 -1.43 7.58 -13.62
N CYS A 9 -2.52 7.77 -12.88
CA CYS A 9 -3.54 6.76 -12.56
C CYS A 9 -4.13 6.13 -13.86
N ARG A 10 -3.56 5.04 -14.40
CA ARG A 10 -3.88 4.50 -15.73
C ARG A 10 -4.83 3.30 -15.77
N ARG A 11 -5.01 2.52 -14.70
CA ARG A 11 -6.08 1.51 -14.66
C ARG A 11 -6.16 0.78 -13.32
N TRP A 12 -7.37 0.32 -13.01
CA TRP A 12 -7.67 -0.61 -11.92
C TRP A 12 -6.84 -1.90 -11.96
N ARG A 13 -5.91 -2.04 -11.02
CA ARG A 13 -5.43 -3.34 -10.54
C ARG A 13 -4.97 -3.19 -9.10
N PHE A 14 -5.67 -3.91 -8.21
CA PHE A 14 -5.42 -4.09 -6.78
C PHE A 14 -5.88 -2.94 -5.85
N THR A 15 -7.15 -3.02 -5.45
CA THR A 15 -7.74 -2.22 -4.39
C THR A 15 -7.11 -2.63 -3.05
N PHE A 16 -6.33 -1.72 -2.47
CA PHE A 16 -5.80 -1.91 -1.12
C PHE A 16 -6.94 -1.93 -0.09
N ARG A 17 -6.75 -2.66 1.00
CA ARG A 17 -7.72 -2.69 2.11
C ARG A 17 -7.44 -1.58 3.10
N PHE A 18 -8.49 -1.07 3.73
CA PHE A 18 -8.37 -0.24 4.92
C PHE A 18 -7.51 -0.96 5.99
N GLY A 19 -6.58 -0.24 6.60
CA GLY A 19 -5.60 -0.78 7.55
C GLY A 19 -4.41 -1.51 6.90
N GLN A 20 -4.33 -1.56 5.57
CA GLN A 20 -3.22 -2.23 4.90
C GLN A 20 -1.99 -1.33 4.87
N ARG A 21 -0.81 -1.90 5.20
CA ARG A 21 0.46 -1.19 5.07
C ARG A 21 0.92 -1.17 3.62
N VAL A 22 1.24 0.02 3.15
CA VAL A 22 1.69 0.28 1.78
C VAL A 22 2.93 1.16 1.81
N ARG A 23 3.76 1.03 0.78
CA ARG A 23 4.93 1.88 0.58
C ARG A 23 4.72 2.74 -0.66
N VAL A 24 4.94 4.04 -0.49
CA VAL A 24 4.88 5.03 -1.56
C VAL A 24 6.13 4.87 -2.44
N GLN A 25 5.94 4.74 -3.75
CA GLN A 25 7.03 4.63 -4.72
C GLN A 25 7.85 5.93 -4.77
N SER A 26 9.14 5.81 -5.04
CA SER A 26 10.12 6.90 -5.00
C SER A 26 9.86 8.08 -5.95
N THR A 27 8.88 7.95 -6.85
CA THR A 27 8.51 9.03 -7.78
C THR A 27 7.60 10.10 -7.16
N HIS A 28 7.15 9.92 -5.92
CA HIS A 28 6.39 10.92 -5.16
C HIS A 28 7.33 11.72 -4.23
N PRO A 29 6.99 12.97 -3.84
CA PRO A 29 7.70 13.69 -2.77
C PRO A 29 7.83 12.88 -1.47
N ASP A 30 6.85 12.03 -1.16
CA ASP A 30 6.86 11.11 -0.01
C ASP A 30 7.51 9.75 -0.34
N GLY A 31 8.27 9.71 -1.43
CA GLY A 31 8.85 8.51 -1.99
C GLY A 31 9.68 7.72 -0.97
N GLY A 32 9.33 6.46 -0.79
CA GLY A 32 9.97 5.58 0.18
C GLY A 32 9.29 5.53 1.54
N ALA A 33 8.33 6.41 1.83
CA ALA A 33 7.55 6.35 3.06
C ALA A 33 6.67 5.10 3.09
N THR A 34 6.58 4.48 4.26
CA THR A 34 5.61 3.41 4.52
C THR A 34 4.49 3.98 5.37
N GLY A 35 3.26 3.74 4.95
CA GLY A 35 2.07 4.22 5.63
C GLY A 35 0.96 3.19 5.66
N GLU A 36 -0.18 3.59 6.20
CA GLU A 36 -1.37 2.76 6.32
C GLU A 36 -2.51 3.34 5.48
N VAL A 37 -3.20 2.49 4.74
CA VAL A 37 -4.37 2.88 3.95
C VAL A 37 -5.53 3.18 4.88
N VAL A 38 -5.94 4.44 4.91
CA VAL A 38 -7.06 4.91 5.74
C VAL A 38 -8.31 5.18 4.93
N ASN A 39 -8.18 5.39 3.61
CA ASN A 39 -9.32 5.55 2.71
C ASN A 39 -9.01 5.21 1.25
N ALA A 40 -10.02 4.93 0.45
CA ALA A 40 -9.91 4.74 -0.98
C ALA A 40 -11.17 5.23 -1.69
N PHE A 41 -10.99 6.04 -2.74
CA PHE A 41 -12.08 6.57 -3.55
C PHE A 41 -11.92 6.13 -5.00
N LEU A 42 -12.99 5.51 -5.52
CA LEU A 42 -13.13 5.17 -6.93
C LEU A 42 -13.86 6.29 -7.66
N TYR A 43 -13.21 6.85 -8.68
CA TYR A 43 -13.82 7.82 -9.57
C TYR A 43 -14.62 7.12 -10.69
N PRO A 44 -15.67 7.76 -11.23
CA PRO A 44 -16.51 7.21 -12.29
C PRO A 44 -15.75 6.84 -13.57
N ASP A 45 -14.59 7.44 -13.80
CA ASP A 45 -13.73 7.15 -14.95
C ASP A 45 -12.75 5.99 -14.70
N GLY A 46 -12.88 5.31 -13.56
CA GLY A 46 -12.10 4.11 -13.22
C GLY A 46 -10.74 4.40 -12.57
N ARG A 47 -10.47 5.65 -12.18
CA ARG A 47 -9.29 6.01 -11.36
C ARG A 47 -9.57 5.74 -9.89
N GLU A 48 -8.58 5.20 -9.18
CA GLU A 48 -8.65 4.97 -7.74
C GLU A 48 -7.59 5.81 -7.04
N ILE A 49 -8.03 6.64 -6.08
CA ILE A 49 -7.14 7.43 -5.21
C ILE A 49 -7.20 6.84 -3.82
N VAL A 50 -6.04 6.52 -3.28
CA VAL A 50 -5.86 5.92 -1.96
C VAL A 50 -5.28 6.96 -1.02
N PHE A 51 -5.86 7.04 0.15
CA PHE A 51 -5.46 7.92 1.24
C PHE A 51 -4.62 7.09 2.19
N VAL A 52 -3.38 7.52 2.39
CA VAL A 52 -2.40 6.80 3.19
C VAL A 52 -1.88 7.72 4.27
N HIS A 53 -1.96 7.26 5.52
CA HIS A 53 -1.32 7.92 6.64
C HIS A 53 0.16 7.52 6.67
N VAL A 54 1.04 8.47 6.33
CA VAL A 54 2.51 8.34 6.39
C VAL A 54 3.07 9.10 7.60
N PRO A 55 4.31 8.86 8.06
CA PRO A 55 4.91 9.53 9.22
C PRO A 55 5.14 11.06 9.09
N GLY A 56 4.44 11.74 8.18
CA GLY A 56 4.37 13.20 8.06
C GLY A 56 2.94 13.74 7.86
N GLY A 57 1.91 12.88 7.86
CA GLY A 57 0.52 13.26 7.65
C GLY A 57 -0.24 12.30 6.73
N GLU A 58 -1.44 12.70 6.30
CA GLU A 58 -2.22 11.97 5.30
C GLU A 58 -1.85 12.45 3.89
N GLY A 59 -1.46 11.51 3.03
CA GLY A 59 -1.20 11.75 1.61
C GLY A 59 -2.21 11.04 0.72
N ARG A 60 -2.39 11.55 -0.50
CA ARG A 60 -3.27 10.98 -1.53
C ARG A 60 -2.42 10.46 -2.67
N TYR A 61 -2.59 9.19 -3.00
CA TYR A 61 -1.73 8.49 -3.95
C TYR A 61 -2.57 7.71 -4.96
N CYS A 62 -2.09 7.61 -6.20
CA CYS A 62 -2.60 6.62 -7.14
C CYS A 62 -2.25 5.22 -6.61
N VAL A 63 -3.12 4.23 -6.83
CA VAL A 63 -2.84 2.81 -6.52
C VAL A 63 -1.50 2.36 -7.11
N GLU A 64 -1.17 2.84 -8.32
CA GLU A 64 0.06 2.49 -9.03
C GLU A 64 1.31 3.10 -8.38
N ASP A 65 1.21 4.21 -7.67
CA ASP A 65 2.31 4.79 -6.91
C ASP A 65 2.47 4.13 -5.53
N LEU A 66 1.64 3.13 -5.22
CA LEU A 66 1.71 2.37 -3.99
C LEU A 66 2.13 0.93 -4.27
N THR A 67 2.93 0.38 -3.37
CA THR A 67 3.28 -1.03 -3.34
C THR A 67 2.88 -1.63 -2.01
N LEU A 68 2.53 -2.90 -1.99
CA LEU A 68 2.31 -3.62 -0.75
C LEU A 68 3.61 -3.58 0.06
N ALA A 69 3.55 -2.96 1.25
CA ALA A 69 4.66 -3.06 2.16
C ALA A 69 4.76 -4.53 2.61
N PRO A 70 5.98 -5.11 2.73
CA PRO A 70 6.13 -6.41 3.34
C PRO A 70 5.45 -6.38 4.70
N ARG A 71 4.65 -7.42 4.99
CA ARG A 71 3.99 -7.57 6.28
C ARG A 71 5.08 -7.39 7.35
N PRO A 72 4.86 -6.58 8.40
CA PRO A 72 5.85 -6.53 9.47
C PRO A 72 6.10 -7.97 9.90
N GLU A 73 7.34 -8.42 9.78
CA GLU A 73 7.81 -9.63 10.42
C GLU A 73 7.65 -9.37 11.93
N GLY A 74 6.43 -9.58 12.45
CA GLY A 74 6.25 -9.98 13.83
C GLY A 74 7.13 -11.20 14.04
N PRO A 75 7.67 -11.39 15.26
CA PRO A 75 8.71 -12.39 15.51
C PRO A 75 8.28 -13.68 14.83
N ALA A 76 9.15 -14.18 13.95
CA ALA A 76 8.95 -15.40 13.18
C ALA A 76 8.14 -16.39 14.02
N ALA A 77 7.13 -17.02 13.44
CA ALA A 77 6.44 -18.15 14.04
C ALA A 77 7.48 -19.19 14.48
N ARG A 78 8.02 -19.01 15.69
CA ARG A 78 8.86 -19.96 16.39
C ARG A 78 7.87 -21.03 16.82
N GLY A 79 8.01 -22.20 16.20
CA GLY A 79 7.29 -23.39 16.62
C GLY A 79 6.30 -23.88 15.57
N VAL A 80 6.80 -24.31 14.42
CA VAL A 80 6.35 -25.61 13.93
C VAL A 80 7.39 -26.59 14.45
N PRO A 81 7.10 -27.42 15.47
CA PRO A 81 7.99 -28.53 15.78
C PRO A 81 8.05 -29.42 14.54
N GLU A 82 9.27 -29.71 14.07
CA GLU A 82 9.54 -30.84 13.18
C GLU A 82 8.84 -32.07 13.76
N PRO A 83 8.06 -32.84 12.97
CA PRO A 83 7.61 -34.14 13.43
C PRO A 83 8.85 -35.01 13.64
N ASP A 84 9.20 -35.19 14.91
CA ASP A 84 10.19 -36.14 15.39
C ASP A 84 9.93 -37.49 14.69
N ALA A 85 10.93 -37.93 13.93
CA ALA A 85 10.92 -39.21 13.25
C ALA A 85 11.01 -40.32 14.31
N ALA A 86 9.86 -40.75 14.81
CA ALA A 86 9.72 -42.01 15.53
C ALA A 86 9.39 -43.11 14.52
N GLY A 87 10.40 -43.87 14.11
CA GLY A 87 10.31 -45.08 13.29
C GLY A 87 11.60 -45.87 13.34
#